data_AF-A0ABD1KJ45-F1
#
_entry.id   AF-A0ABD1KJ45-F1
#
_cell.length_a   1.000
_cell.length_b   1.000
_cell.length_c   1.000
_cell.angle_alpha   90.00
_cell.angle_beta   90.00
_cell.angle_gamma   90.00
#
_symmetry.space_group_name_H-M   'P 1'
#
loop_
_entity.id
_entity.type
_entity.pdbx_description
1 polymer ?
#
loop_
_entity_poly.entity_id
_entity_poly.type
_entity_poly.pdbx_seq_one_letter_code
_entity_poly.pdbx_strand_id
1 'polypeptide(L)'
;MTEWVAELRQLVTVEPVIFWYMTSTFIVSPAYQQLIINKVCYELFEDKSICTNPEPHHHGDKELQQRSSLVLLLYMTIMSLVSIPPALLLGSWSDSAGRRSVMVLPSVLSLAAGAVLICVERLPQVGVLWVLASAAIVGLTGGHVSIFLSCFSYLADVTAGYGAQRSRTVRMAVAESMIFVGGTVGFLLGGFLEEDYGLMAAFGAYMACHVIIILYVALWLRAPRPPAGMPSPLPKDAAIEEDGEAEASRPTGSQFFLVNYLKRTMCSVFRKRPGEERLKLLLLIICSFLNNLIAAGEDPSILLLYLMYEPREFDTEMFGIFNSVRMLLLGCCLLGLFPLLLRCFGEMTLAKLSVVFRAAANVLLAFSTNTWMVFMVAVLGAPAGINQAVIRSLSSAIVEPDEQGEFSTAREHLYLRSSLNISTSDHL
;
A
#
# COMPACT_ATOMS: atom_id res chain seq x y z
N MET A 1 -6.41 -26.67 -21.23
CA MET A 1 -5.41 -25.75 -20.64
C MET A 1 -4.06 -26.40 -20.93
N THR A 2 -3.21 -25.80 -21.75
CA THR A 2 -1.90 -26.36 -22.12
C THR A 2 -1.01 -26.47 -20.87
N GLU A 3 -0.11 -27.46 -20.81
CA GLU A 3 0.80 -27.67 -19.66
C GLU A 3 1.56 -26.39 -19.30
N TRP A 4 2.02 -25.65 -20.30
CA TRP A 4 2.65 -24.34 -20.13
C TRP A 4 1.78 -23.30 -19.39
N VAL A 5 0.47 -23.25 -19.65
CA VAL A 5 -0.44 -22.35 -18.91
C VAL A 5 -0.58 -22.80 -17.45
N ALA A 6 -0.53 -24.10 -17.18
CA ALA A 6 -0.57 -24.60 -15.82
C ALA A 6 0.71 -24.27 -15.05
N GLU A 7 1.88 -24.37 -15.68
CA GLU A 7 3.18 -23.99 -15.11
C GLU A 7 3.27 -22.48 -14.87
N LEU A 8 2.90 -21.66 -15.86
CA LEU A 8 2.89 -20.21 -15.72
C LEU A 8 1.97 -19.76 -14.58
N ARG A 9 0.84 -20.43 -14.40
CA ARG A 9 -0.12 -20.16 -13.32
C ARG A 9 0.36 -20.61 -11.93
N GLN A 10 1.41 -21.43 -11.84
CA GLN A 10 2.08 -21.74 -10.58
C GLN A 10 3.18 -20.74 -10.25
N LEU A 11 3.86 -20.22 -11.28
CA LEU A 11 4.93 -19.23 -11.16
C LEU A 11 4.37 -17.82 -10.88
N VAL A 12 3.38 -17.39 -11.67
CA VAL A 12 2.74 -16.07 -11.57
C VAL A 12 1.42 -16.19 -10.82
N THR A 13 1.36 -15.56 -9.66
CA THR A 13 0.27 -15.65 -8.69
C THR A 13 -0.30 -14.26 -8.38
N VAL A 14 0.07 -13.64 -7.26
CA VAL A 14 -0.46 -12.34 -6.81
C VAL A 14 0.36 -11.16 -7.32
N GLU A 15 1.50 -11.42 -7.95
CA GLU A 15 2.42 -10.40 -8.46
C GLU A 15 1.70 -9.39 -9.40
N PRO A 16 0.85 -9.82 -10.36
CA PRO A 16 0.09 -8.88 -11.21
C PRO A 16 -0.96 -8.08 -10.44
N VAL A 17 -1.53 -8.62 -9.35
CA VAL A 17 -2.50 -7.89 -8.52
C VAL A 17 -1.82 -6.71 -7.84
N ILE A 18 -0.63 -6.94 -7.27
CA ILE A 18 0.18 -5.90 -6.63
C ILE A 18 0.59 -4.84 -7.66
N PHE A 19 1.08 -5.28 -8.83
CA PHE A 19 1.51 -4.38 -9.91
C PHE A 19 0.38 -3.42 -10.35
N TRP A 20 -0.78 -3.95 -10.72
CA TRP A 20 -1.88 -3.12 -11.22
C TRP A 20 -2.50 -2.24 -10.13
N TYR A 21 -2.54 -2.72 -8.89
CA TYR A 21 -3.05 -1.93 -7.77
C TYR A 21 -2.14 -0.75 -7.44
N MET A 22 -0.82 -0.95 -7.47
CA MET A 22 0.12 0.15 -7.24
C MET A 22 0.17 1.10 -8.44
N THR A 23 0.10 0.57 -9.66
CA THR A 23 -0.06 1.41 -10.86
C THR A 23 -1.28 2.33 -10.74
N SER A 24 -2.45 1.79 -10.34
CA SER A 24 -3.66 2.60 -10.16
C SER A 24 -3.49 3.65 -9.06
N THR A 25 -2.89 3.27 -7.92
CA THR A 25 -2.66 4.15 -6.78
C THR A 25 -1.75 5.33 -7.15
N PHE A 26 -0.69 5.07 -7.92
CA PHE A 26 0.26 6.11 -8.33
C PHE A 26 -0.21 6.94 -9.53
N ILE A 27 -1.22 6.48 -10.29
CA ILE A 27 -1.96 7.32 -11.25
C ILE A 27 -2.91 8.27 -10.51
N VAL A 28 -3.71 7.75 -9.56
CA VAL A 28 -4.79 8.54 -8.93
C VAL A 28 -4.26 9.56 -7.93
N SER A 29 -3.08 9.30 -7.33
CA SER A 29 -2.47 10.16 -6.31
C SER A 29 -2.26 11.61 -6.77
N PRO A 30 -1.48 11.88 -7.84
CA PRO A 30 -1.36 13.23 -8.39
C PRO A 30 -2.70 13.76 -8.92
N ALA A 31 -3.49 12.93 -9.59
CA ALA A 31 -4.76 13.35 -10.18
C ALA A 31 -5.78 13.90 -9.16
N TYR A 32 -5.97 13.27 -8.00
CA TYR A 32 -6.87 13.84 -6.98
C TYR A 32 -6.24 15.07 -6.30
N GLN A 33 -4.91 15.18 -6.20
CA GLN A 33 -4.24 16.36 -5.67
C GLN A 33 -4.51 17.57 -6.56
N GLN A 34 -4.31 17.41 -7.86
CA GLN A 34 -4.62 18.42 -8.86
C GLN A 34 -6.11 18.78 -8.90
N LEU A 35 -7.00 17.78 -8.80
CA LEU A 35 -8.43 18.01 -8.68
C LEU A 35 -8.78 18.92 -7.49
N ILE A 36 -8.20 18.65 -6.32
CA ILE A 36 -8.44 19.45 -5.12
C ILE A 36 -7.96 20.88 -5.33
N ILE A 37 -6.74 21.07 -5.84
CA ILE A 37 -6.16 22.40 -6.09
C ILE A 37 -7.05 23.18 -7.07
N ASN A 38 -7.43 22.57 -8.19
CA ASN A 38 -8.29 23.19 -9.20
C ASN A 38 -9.64 23.59 -8.61
N LYS A 39 -10.30 22.69 -7.87
CA LYS A 39 -11.60 22.96 -7.25
C LYS A 39 -11.53 24.03 -6.17
N VAL A 40 -10.49 24.04 -5.33
CA VAL A 40 -10.30 25.10 -4.34
C VAL A 40 -10.07 26.45 -5.04
N CYS A 41 -9.30 26.48 -6.12
CA CYS A 41 -9.08 27.70 -6.89
C CYS A 41 -10.41 28.24 -7.47
N TYR A 42 -11.20 27.36 -8.10
CA TYR A 42 -12.53 27.73 -8.60
C TYR A 42 -13.53 28.09 -7.50
N GLU A 43 -13.36 27.66 -6.25
CA GLU A 43 -14.20 28.10 -5.14
C GLU A 43 -13.76 29.44 -4.54
N LEU A 44 -12.46 29.76 -4.60
CA LEU A 44 -11.87 30.92 -3.92
C LEU A 44 -11.97 32.20 -4.75
N PHE A 45 -11.71 32.12 -6.06
CA PHE A 45 -11.65 33.30 -6.91
C PHE A 45 -12.92 33.47 -7.74
N GLU A 46 -13.48 34.68 -7.79
CA GLU A 46 -14.61 35.00 -8.68
C GLU A 46 -14.17 34.96 -10.15
N ASP A 47 -13.01 35.54 -10.47
CA ASP A 47 -12.38 35.44 -11.77
C ASP A 47 -11.67 34.09 -11.93
N LYS A 48 -12.21 33.25 -12.82
CA LYS A 48 -11.71 31.88 -13.04
C LYS A 48 -10.48 31.83 -13.95
N SER A 49 -10.16 32.91 -14.66
CA SER A 49 -9.00 32.96 -15.55
C SER A 49 -7.68 32.79 -14.79
N ILE A 50 -7.65 33.25 -13.54
CA ILE A 50 -6.56 33.07 -12.56
C ILE A 50 -6.16 31.60 -12.40
N CYS A 51 -7.14 30.70 -12.39
CA CYS A 51 -6.89 29.26 -12.21
C CYS A 51 -6.35 28.58 -13.48
N THR A 52 -6.44 29.25 -14.64
CA THR A 52 -6.01 28.70 -15.93
C THR A 52 -4.67 29.29 -16.38
N ASN A 53 -4.39 30.55 -16.03
CA ASN A 53 -3.12 31.24 -16.26
C ASN A 53 -2.63 31.87 -14.95
N PRO A 54 -1.95 31.10 -14.08
CA PRO A 54 -1.41 31.65 -12.84
C PRO A 54 -0.25 32.61 -13.16
N GLU A 55 -0.42 33.90 -12.86
CA GLU A 55 0.69 34.85 -12.83
C GLU A 55 1.53 34.63 -11.55
N PRO A 56 2.87 34.75 -11.60
CA PRO A 56 3.69 34.61 -10.41
C PRO A 56 3.35 35.70 -9.38
N HIS A 57 3.06 35.27 -8.14
CA HIS A 57 2.79 36.10 -6.96
C HIS A 57 1.42 36.80 -6.94
N HIS A 58 0.34 36.03 -7.05
CA HIS A 58 -0.98 36.56 -6.79
C HIS A 58 -1.27 36.68 -5.30
N HIS A 59 -2.03 37.71 -4.92
CA HIS A 59 -2.31 38.05 -3.52
C HIS A 59 -3.13 36.99 -2.74
N GLY A 60 -3.48 35.85 -3.36
CA GLY A 60 -4.23 34.73 -2.78
C GLY A 60 -3.52 33.37 -2.82
N ASP A 61 -2.27 33.28 -3.30
CA ASP A 61 -1.56 32.00 -3.45
C ASP A 61 -1.40 31.25 -2.11
N LYS A 62 -1.20 32.01 -1.02
CA LYS A 62 -1.12 31.45 0.35
C LYS A 62 -2.44 30.85 0.81
N GLU A 63 -3.57 31.48 0.50
CA GLU A 63 -4.89 31.00 0.91
C GLU A 63 -5.30 29.76 0.10
N LEU A 64 -5.04 29.77 -1.21
CA LEU A 64 -5.21 28.61 -2.10
C LEU A 64 -4.39 27.42 -1.59
N GLN A 65 -3.11 27.63 -1.28
CA GLN A 65 -2.22 26.59 -0.78
C GLN A 65 -2.70 26.06 0.58
N GLN A 66 -3.09 26.94 1.50
CA GLN A 66 -3.57 26.56 2.84
C GLN A 66 -4.85 25.73 2.76
N ARG A 67 -5.85 26.16 1.97
CA ARG A 67 -7.13 25.46 1.84
C ARG A 67 -6.98 24.13 1.10
N SER A 68 -6.16 24.07 0.06
CA SER A 68 -5.87 22.81 -0.66
C SER A 68 -5.15 21.80 0.24
N SER A 69 -4.15 22.26 0.99
CA SER A 69 -3.41 21.44 1.95
C SER A 69 -4.33 20.88 3.04
N LEU A 70 -5.24 21.70 3.57
CA LEU A 70 -6.22 21.25 4.57
C LEU A 70 -7.14 20.16 4.02
N VAL A 71 -7.66 20.32 2.80
CA VAL A 71 -8.53 19.30 2.18
C VAL A 71 -7.76 18.00 1.91
N LEU A 72 -6.51 18.10 1.46
CA LEU A 72 -5.63 16.94 1.29
C LEU A 72 -5.35 16.21 2.62
N LEU A 73 -5.14 16.97 3.69
CA LEU A 73 -4.96 16.43 5.04
C LEU A 73 -6.21 15.68 5.50
N LEU A 74 -7.39 16.27 5.31
CA LEU A 74 -8.67 15.64 5.62
C LEU A 74 -8.87 14.36 4.79
N TYR A 75 -8.51 14.39 3.51
CA TYR A 75 -8.59 13.22 2.62
C TYR A 75 -7.77 12.04 3.17
N MET A 76 -6.50 12.29 3.52
CA MET A 76 -5.60 11.28 4.08
C MET A 76 -6.05 10.78 5.45
N THR A 77 -6.53 11.69 6.29
CA THR A 77 -7.02 11.38 7.63
C THR A 77 -8.26 10.49 7.57
N ILE A 78 -9.23 10.85 6.73
CA ILE A 78 -10.46 10.06 6.54
C ILE A 78 -10.14 8.70 5.95
N MET A 79 -9.33 8.64 4.89
CA MET A 79 -8.93 7.35 4.30
C MET A 79 -8.27 6.44 5.35
N SER A 80 -7.35 6.97 6.15
CA SER A 80 -6.61 6.19 7.16
C SER A 80 -7.50 5.75 8.32
N LEU A 81 -8.30 6.66 8.90
CA LEU A 81 -9.20 6.35 10.02
C LEU A 81 -10.26 5.33 9.62
N VAL A 82 -10.86 5.49 8.43
CA VAL A 82 -11.88 4.57 7.94
C VAL A 82 -11.27 3.21 7.57
N SER A 83 -10.01 3.16 7.13
CA SER A 83 -9.30 1.91 6.79
C SER A 83 -8.96 1.03 7.99
N ILE A 84 -8.76 1.60 9.18
CA ILE A 84 -8.29 0.85 10.36
C ILE A 84 -9.23 -0.32 10.74
N PRO A 85 -10.54 -0.10 10.99
CA PRO A 85 -11.42 -1.20 11.41
C PRO A 85 -11.60 -2.30 10.35
N PRO A 86 -11.88 -1.97 9.06
CA PRO A 86 -11.97 -2.97 8.01
C PRO A 86 -10.67 -3.73 7.79
N ALA A 87 -9.50 -3.10 7.88
CA ALA A 87 -8.22 -3.80 7.76
C ALA A 87 -8.09 -4.92 8.81
N LEU A 88 -8.42 -4.62 10.09
CA LEU A 88 -8.43 -5.59 11.19
C LEU A 88 -9.38 -6.78 10.91
N LEU A 89 -10.58 -6.48 10.44
CA LEU A 89 -11.62 -7.48 10.19
C LEU A 89 -11.31 -8.32 8.94
N LEU A 90 -10.86 -7.69 7.86
CA LEU A 90 -10.52 -8.36 6.61
C LEU A 90 -9.28 -9.23 6.74
N GLY A 91 -8.36 -8.89 7.65
CA GLY A 91 -7.25 -9.75 8.08
C GLY A 91 -7.66 -11.15 8.49
N SER A 92 -8.43 -11.21 9.56
CA SER A 92 -8.93 -12.45 10.13
C SER A 92 -9.98 -13.13 9.27
N TRP A 93 -10.83 -12.34 8.58
CA TRP A 93 -11.81 -12.89 7.64
C TRP A 93 -11.13 -13.52 6.42
N SER A 94 -10.01 -12.96 5.96
CA SER A 94 -9.21 -13.52 4.88
C SER A 94 -8.74 -14.95 5.15
N ASP A 95 -8.50 -15.31 6.42
CA ASP A 95 -8.05 -16.65 6.81
C ASP A 95 -9.17 -17.70 6.64
N SER A 96 -10.44 -17.30 6.78
CA SER A 96 -11.61 -18.20 6.76
C SER A 96 -12.43 -18.17 5.48
N ALA A 97 -12.61 -17.00 4.85
CA ALA A 97 -13.40 -16.82 3.62
C ALA A 97 -12.57 -16.97 2.33
N GLY A 98 -11.26 -17.14 2.47
CA GLY A 98 -10.31 -17.29 1.37
C GLY A 98 -9.71 -15.96 0.90
N ARG A 99 -8.41 -16.00 0.60
CA ARG A 99 -7.58 -14.83 0.24
C ARG A 99 -8.12 -14.02 -0.94
N ARG A 100 -8.73 -14.67 -1.93
CA ARG A 100 -9.20 -14.03 -3.18
C ARG A 100 -10.32 -13.02 -2.94
N SER A 101 -11.26 -13.31 -2.04
CA SER A 101 -12.42 -12.44 -1.77
C SER A 101 -11.96 -11.08 -1.23
N VAL A 102 -10.92 -11.08 -0.40
CA VAL A 102 -10.31 -9.88 0.18
C VAL A 102 -9.45 -9.11 -0.82
N MET A 103 -8.99 -9.73 -1.92
CA MET A 103 -8.31 -9.03 -3.02
C MET A 103 -9.29 -8.28 -3.93
N VAL A 104 -10.48 -8.83 -4.15
CA VAL A 104 -11.49 -8.26 -5.06
C VAL A 104 -12.24 -7.10 -4.42
N LEU A 105 -12.62 -7.24 -3.14
CA LEU A 105 -13.47 -6.27 -2.45
C LEU A 105 -12.92 -4.82 -2.51
N PRO A 106 -11.63 -4.55 -2.20
CA PRO A 106 -11.08 -3.21 -2.30
C PRO A 106 -11.07 -2.67 -3.73
N SER A 107 -10.87 -3.53 -4.74
CA SER A 107 -10.90 -3.10 -6.14
C SER A 107 -12.31 -2.70 -6.61
N VAL A 108 -13.36 -3.36 -6.11
CA VAL A 108 -14.75 -2.99 -6.41
C VAL A 108 -15.10 -1.63 -5.83
N LEU A 109 -14.75 -1.36 -4.57
CA LEU A 109 -15.01 -0.06 -3.95
C LEU A 109 -14.12 1.05 -4.55
N SER A 110 -12.91 0.69 -4.99
CA SER A 110 -12.04 1.61 -5.74
C SER A 110 -12.68 2.09 -7.04
N LEU A 111 -13.45 1.26 -7.75
CA LEU A 111 -14.23 1.69 -8.92
C LEU A 111 -15.31 2.71 -8.56
N ALA A 112 -16.03 2.50 -7.45
CA ALA A 112 -17.02 3.45 -6.95
C ALA A 112 -16.37 4.78 -6.53
N ALA A 113 -15.21 4.74 -5.88
CA ALA A 113 -14.42 5.92 -5.55
C ALA A 113 -13.96 6.69 -6.81
N GLY A 114 -13.53 5.97 -7.86
CA GLY A 114 -13.20 6.57 -9.16
C GLY A 114 -14.39 7.26 -9.81
N ALA A 115 -15.58 6.65 -9.75
CA ALA A 115 -16.80 7.28 -10.24
C ALA A 115 -17.14 8.57 -9.46
N VAL A 116 -16.93 8.60 -8.14
CA VAL A 116 -17.09 9.83 -7.34
C VAL A 116 -16.12 10.92 -7.79
N LEU A 117 -14.83 10.59 -8.00
CA LEU A 117 -13.82 11.55 -8.47
C LEU A 117 -14.19 12.13 -9.84
N ILE A 118 -14.64 11.29 -10.78
CA ILE A 118 -15.14 11.73 -12.09
C ILE A 118 -16.36 12.65 -11.94
N CYS A 119 -17.31 12.31 -11.07
CA CYS A 119 -18.48 13.15 -10.82
C CYS A 119 -18.11 14.52 -10.24
N VAL A 120 -17.19 14.56 -9.27
CA VAL A 120 -16.71 15.82 -8.69
C VAL A 120 -16.06 16.70 -9.75
N GLU A 121 -15.19 16.13 -10.58
CA GLU A 121 -14.51 16.89 -11.62
C GLU A 121 -15.49 17.39 -12.71
N ARG A 122 -16.43 16.55 -13.17
CA ARG A 122 -17.39 16.93 -14.21
C ARG A 122 -18.44 17.95 -13.80
N LEU A 123 -18.75 18.05 -12.50
CA LEU A 123 -19.84 18.87 -12.01
C LEU A 123 -19.26 20.12 -11.31
N PRO A 124 -19.28 21.31 -11.94
CA PRO A 124 -18.71 22.53 -11.35
C PRO A 124 -19.41 22.94 -10.05
N GLN A 125 -20.70 22.62 -9.92
CA GLN A 125 -21.54 22.91 -8.75
C GLN A 125 -21.17 22.08 -7.51
N VAL A 126 -20.44 20.97 -7.70
CA VAL A 126 -20.04 20.07 -6.61
C VAL A 126 -18.78 20.61 -5.97
N GLY A 127 -18.89 20.96 -4.69
CA GLY A 127 -17.78 21.48 -3.91
C GLY A 127 -16.69 20.44 -3.63
N VAL A 128 -15.48 20.94 -3.32
CA VAL A 128 -14.27 20.13 -3.18
C VAL A 128 -14.37 19.05 -2.09
N LEU A 129 -15.17 19.28 -1.04
CA LEU A 129 -15.32 18.33 0.06
C LEU A 129 -15.92 16.98 -0.34
N TRP A 130 -16.60 16.89 -1.49
CA TRP A 130 -17.09 15.61 -2.02
C TRP A 130 -15.97 14.64 -2.42
N VAL A 131 -14.75 15.15 -2.65
CA VAL A 131 -13.56 14.29 -2.83
C VAL A 131 -13.34 13.39 -1.60
N LEU A 132 -13.70 13.85 -0.40
CA LEU A 132 -13.58 13.08 0.84
C LEU A 132 -14.47 11.81 0.85
N ALA A 133 -15.58 11.81 0.10
CA ALA A 133 -16.42 10.63 -0.04
C ALA A 133 -15.68 9.50 -0.76
N SER A 134 -14.82 9.82 -1.74
CA SER A 134 -13.98 8.82 -2.41
C SER A 134 -12.96 8.19 -1.46
N ALA A 135 -12.33 9.00 -0.59
CA ALA A 135 -11.43 8.51 0.47
C ALA A 135 -12.15 7.58 1.46
N ALA A 136 -13.36 7.94 1.88
CA ALA A 136 -14.16 7.11 2.76
C ALA A 136 -14.51 5.76 2.09
N ILE A 137 -14.93 5.77 0.82
CA ILE A 137 -15.26 4.56 0.06
C ILE A 137 -14.05 3.61 -0.03
N VAL A 138 -12.85 4.11 -0.38
CA VAL A 138 -11.64 3.28 -0.41
C VAL A 138 -11.28 2.79 1.00
N GLY A 139 -11.49 3.64 2.02
CA GLY A 139 -11.26 3.29 3.41
C GLY A 139 -12.13 2.14 3.91
N LEU A 140 -13.38 2.02 3.46
CA LEU A 140 -14.30 0.97 3.92
C LEU A 140 -13.82 -0.47 3.66
N THR A 141 -12.84 -0.65 2.78
CA THR A 141 -12.23 -1.95 2.50
C THR A 141 -10.82 -2.09 3.03
N GLY A 142 -10.37 -1.19 3.91
CA GLY A 142 -9.00 -1.18 4.43
C GLY A 142 -7.94 -0.69 3.44
N GLY A 143 -8.36 -0.14 2.29
CA GLY A 143 -7.46 0.39 1.26
C GLY A 143 -6.35 -0.56 0.82
N HIS A 144 -5.14 -0.02 0.64
CA HIS A 144 -3.95 -0.74 0.19
C HIS A 144 -3.51 -1.83 1.18
N VAL A 145 -3.75 -1.61 2.47
CA VAL A 145 -3.42 -2.55 3.55
C VAL A 145 -4.09 -3.89 3.31
N SER A 146 -5.37 -3.92 2.98
CA SER A 146 -6.12 -5.17 2.80
C SER A 146 -5.69 -5.98 1.57
N ILE A 147 -5.26 -5.31 0.49
CA ILE A 147 -4.70 -5.98 -0.68
C ILE A 147 -3.33 -6.56 -0.38
N PHE A 148 -2.44 -5.80 0.25
CA PHE A 148 -1.11 -6.31 0.59
C PHE A 148 -1.17 -7.47 1.58
N LEU A 149 -1.96 -7.31 2.63
CA LEU A 149 -2.31 -8.38 3.55
C LEU A 149 -2.72 -9.66 2.81
N SER A 150 -3.74 -9.60 1.95
CA SER A 150 -4.25 -10.79 1.27
C SER A 150 -3.24 -11.38 0.27
N CYS A 151 -2.47 -10.54 -0.44
CA CYS A 151 -1.43 -10.98 -1.38
C CYS A 151 -0.24 -11.63 -0.68
N PHE A 152 0.32 -11.01 0.36
CA PHE A 152 1.46 -11.56 1.07
C PHE A 152 1.10 -12.78 1.92
N SER A 153 -0.10 -12.83 2.52
CA SER A 153 -0.59 -14.04 3.17
C SER A 153 -0.80 -15.18 2.17
N TYR A 154 -1.35 -14.89 0.98
CA TYR A 154 -1.43 -15.90 -0.09
C TYR A 154 -0.05 -16.43 -0.49
N LEU A 155 0.95 -15.55 -0.63
CA LEU A 155 2.31 -15.98 -0.93
C LEU A 155 2.90 -16.81 0.20
N ALA A 156 2.65 -16.46 1.47
CA ALA A 156 3.06 -17.27 2.61
C ALA A 156 2.43 -18.67 2.53
N ASP A 157 1.14 -18.77 2.23
CA ASP A 157 0.41 -20.04 2.09
C ASP A 157 1.01 -20.92 0.97
N VAL A 158 1.29 -20.35 -0.21
CA VAL A 158 1.85 -21.07 -1.35
C VAL A 158 3.34 -21.41 -1.15
N THR A 159 4.05 -20.62 -0.35
CA THR A 159 5.48 -20.81 -0.09
C THR A 159 5.79 -21.66 1.14
N ALA A 160 4.80 -21.96 1.97
CA ALA A 160 4.96 -22.78 3.17
C ALA A 160 5.53 -24.18 2.87
N GLY A 161 5.30 -24.71 1.66
CA GLY A 161 5.83 -25.99 1.19
C GLY A 161 7.25 -25.94 0.61
N TYR A 162 7.87 -24.77 0.45
CA TYR A 162 9.25 -24.70 -0.05
C TYR A 162 10.23 -25.07 1.07
N GLY A 163 11.00 -26.14 0.89
CA GLY A 163 12.03 -26.57 1.85
C GLY A 163 13.20 -25.59 2.03
N ALA A 164 13.27 -24.49 1.28
CA ALA A 164 14.34 -23.51 1.36
C ALA A 164 13.80 -22.10 1.65
N GLN A 165 14.08 -21.58 2.84
CA GLN A 165 13.80 -20.20 3.27
C GLN A 165 14.14 -19.14 2.21
N ARG A 166 15.24 -19.37 1.51
CA ARG A 166 15.76 -18.49 0.47
C ARG A 166 14.83 -18.34 -0.74
N SER A 167 14.17 -19.40 -1.20
CA SER A 167 13.26 -19.31 -2.35
C SER A 167 12.02 -18.51 -2.01
N ARG A 168 11.54 -18.64 -0.77
CA ARG A 168 10.45 -17.84 -0.21
C ARG A 168 10.80 -16.36 -0.18
N THR A 169 12.00 -16.01 0.29
CA THR A 169 12.47 -14.62 0.30
C THR A 169 12.59 -14.02 -1.10
N VAL A 170 13.09 -14.77 -2.08
CA VAL A 170 13.13 -14.30 -3.48
C VAL A 170 11.72 -14.07 -4.00
N ARG A 171 10.77 -14.96 -3.75
CA ARG A 171 9.38 -14.79 -4.20
C ARG A 171 8.70 -13.58 -3.54
N MET A 172 8.92 -13.38 -2.24
CA MET A 172 8.44 -12.19 -1.54
C MET A 172 9.07 -10.91 -2.11
N ALA A 173 10.36 -10.94 -2.50
CA ALA A 173 11.03 -9.82 -3.13
C ALA A 173 10.51 -9.53 -4.55
N VAL A 174 10.16 -10.55 -5.33
CA VAL A 174 9.50 -10.35 -6.64
C VAL A 174 8.16 -9.68 -6.44
N ALA A 175 7.34 -10.14 -5.49
CA ALA A 175 6.06 -9.50 -5.20
C ALA A 175 6.22 -8.05 -4.70
N GLU A 176 7.19 -7.80 -3.81
CA GLU A 176 7.51 -6.45 -3.33
C GLU A 176 7.98 -5.54 -4.48
N SER A 177 8.77 -6.07 -5.41
CA SER A 177 9.27 -5.29 -6.55
C SER A 177 8.15 -4.78 -7.45
N MET A 178 7.01 -5.49 -7.52
CA MET A 178 5.84 -5.06 -8.28
C MET A 178 5.22 -3.77 -7.73
N ILE A 179 5.43 -3.47 -6.45
CA ILE A 179 5.03 -2.19 -5.85
C ILE A 179 5.80 -1.05 -6.51
N PHE A 180 7.12 -1.23 -6.63
CA PHE A 180 8.01 -0.21 -7.20
C PHE A 180 7.85 -0.11 -8.71
N VAL A 181 7.80 -1.23 -9.43
CA VAL A 181 7.57 -1.24 -10.88
C VAL A 181 6.20 -0.65 -11.22
N GLY A 182 5.16 -1.00 -10.46
CA GLY A 182 3.83 -0.40 -10.60
C GLY A 182 3.85 1.10 -10.31
N GLY A 183 4.62 1.56 -9.31
CA GLY A 183 4.79 2.98 -9.03
C GLY A 183 5.49 3.75 -10.13
N THR A 184 6.55 3.20 -10.73
CA THR A 184 7.20 3.82 -11.90
C THR A 184 6.21 3.97 -13.05
N VAL A 185 5.49 2.90 -13.39
CA VAL A 185 4.49 2.95 -14.48
C VAL A 185 3.38 3.93 -14.13
N GLY A 186 2.91 3.92 -12.88
CA GLY A 186 1.81 4.77 -12.42
C GLY A 186 2.15 6.26 -12.44
N PHE A 187 3.33 6.67 -11.99
CA PHE A 187 3.76 8.07 -12.05
C PHE A 187 3.96 8.55 -13.48
N LEU A 188 4.65 7.78 -14.33
CA LEU A 188 4.88 8.15 -15.73
C LEU A 188 3.58 8.22 -16.52
N LEU A 189 2.72 7.22 -16.39
CA LEU A 189 1.43 7.18 -17.08
C LEU A 189 0.47 8.23 -16.50
N GLY A 190 0.46 8.43 -15.19
CA GLY A 190 -0.36 9.45 -14.53
C GLY A 190 -0.01 10.84 -15.03
N GLY A 191 1.28 11.23 -14.99
CA GLY A 191 1.75 12.51 -15.49
C GLY A 191 1.38 12.74 -16.96
N PHE A 192 1.67 11.76 -17.83
CA PHE A 192 1.31 11.83 -19.25
C PHE A 192 -0.20 11.99 -19.48
N LEU A 193 -1.04 11.22 -18.76
CA LEU A 193 -2.49 11.31 -18.90
C LEU A 193 -3.03 12.65 -18.42
N GLU A 194 -2.50 13.19 -17.33
CA GLU A 194 -2.91 14.47 -16.76
C GLU A 194 -2.54 15.65 -17.66
N GLU A 195 -1.34 15.63 -18.24
CA GLU A 195 -0.83 16.70 -19.12
C GLU A 195 -1.52 16.71 -20.49
N ASP A 196 -1.55 15.57 -21.18
CA ASP A 196 -2.03 15.52 -22.58
C ASP A 196 -3.55 15.32 -22.72
N TYR A 197 -4.18 14.67 -21.73
CA TYR A 197 -5.59 14.25 -21.81
C TYR A 197 -6.45 14.71 -20.62
N GLY A 198 -5.85 15.34 -19.61
CA GLY A 198 -6.52 15.85 -18.41
C GLY A 198 -6.91 14.78 -17.38
N LEU A 199 -7.41 15.24 -16.24
CA LEU A 199 -7.74 14.43 -15.05
C LEU A 199 -8.73 13.28 -15.34
N MET A 200 -9.62 13.47 -16.30
CA MET A 200 -10.59 12.44 -16.72
C MET A 200 -9.91 11.16 -17.20
N ALA A 201 -8.82 11.31 -17.97
CA ALA A 201 -8.08 10.17 -18.50
C ALA A 201 -7.36 9.41 -17.38
N ALA A 202 -6.77 10.15 -16.43
CA ALA A 202 -6.15 9.57 -15.24
C ALA A 202 -7.14 8.77 -14.38
N PHE A 203 -8.33 9.32 -14.08
CA PHE A 203 -9.36 8.58 -13.33
C PHE A 203 -9.90 7.37 -14.10
N GLY A 204 -10.04 7.48 -15.43
CA GLY A 204 -10.40 6.35 -16.29
C GLY A 204 -9.36 5.22 -16.26
N ALA A 205 -8.07 5.56 -16.36
CA ALA A 205 -6.97 4.59 -16.28
C ALA A 205 -6.88 3.93 -14.90
N TYR A 206 -7.08 4.69 -13.82
CA TYR A 206 -7.22 4.17 -12.46
C TYR A 206 -8.32 3.11 -12.37
N MET A 207 -9.52 3.40 -12.89
CA MET A 207 -10.64 2.43 -12.90
C MET A 207 -10.33 1.21 -13.76
N ALA A 208 -9.71 1.40 -14.93
CA ALA A 208 -9.32 0.29 -15.82
C ALA A 208 -8.37 -0.69 -15.13
N CYS A 209 -7.39 -0.21 -14.37
CA CYS A 209 -6.49 -1.05 -13.58
C CYS A 209 -7.26 -1.92 -12.57
N HIS A 210 -8.27 -1.37 -11.88
CA HIS A 210 -9.10 -2.16 -10.96
C HIS A 210 -9.99 -3.19 -11.66
N VAL A 211 -10.51 -2.89 -12.85
CA VAL A 211 -11.21 -3.90 -13.68
C VAL A 211 -10.26 -5.04 -14.05
N ILE A 212 -9.02 -4.73 -14.46
CA ILE A 212 -8.00 -5.73 -14.77
C ILE A 212 -7.71 -6.63 -13.56
N ILE A 213 -7.59 -6.06 -12.36
CA ILE A 213 -7.40 -6.83 -11.12
C ILE A 213 -8.57 -7.79 -10.88
N ILE A 214 -9.81 -7.31 -10.97
CA ILE A 214 -11.01 -8.13 -10.74
C ILE A 214 -11.06 -9.29 -11.74
N LEU A 215 -10.84 -9.02 -13.02
CA LEU A 215 -10.80 -10.04 -14.07
C LEU A 215 -9.66 -11.03 -13.86
N TYR A 216 -8.47 -10.56 -13.49
CA TYR A 216 -7.31 -11.41 -13.22
C TYR A 216 -7.57 -12.35 -12.04
N VAL A 217 -8.12 -11.85 -10.93
CA VAL A 217 -8.42 -12.67 -9.76
C VAL A 217 -9.53 -13.69 -10.07
N ALA A 218 -10.56 -13.28 -10.82
CA ALA A 218 -11.67 -14.16 -11.19
C ALA A 218 -11.25 -15.28 -12.17
N LEU A 219 -10.43 -14.96 -13.18
CA LEU A 219 -10.11 -15.87 -14.28
C LEU A 219 -8.80 -16.64 -14.05
N TRP A 220 -7.79 -16.00 -13.43
CA TRP A 220 -6.41 -16.52 -13.36
C TRP A 220 -5.97 -16.99 -11.98
N LEU A 221 -6.21 -16.23 -10.91
CA LEU A 221 -5.64 -16.59 -9.60
C LEU A 221 -6.25 -17.88 -9.06
N ARG A 222 -5.47 -18.90 -8.63
CA ARG A 222 -5.98 -20.15 -8.00
C ARG A 222 -6.18 -20.01 -6.49
N ALA A 223 -7.13 -20.71 -5.89
CA ALA A 223 -7.24 -20.75 -4.42
C ALA A 223 -6.06 -21.59 -3.91
N PRO A 224 -5.39 -21.19 -2.81
CA PRO A 224 -4.37 -22.03 -2.21
C PRO A 224 -4.98 -23.40 -1.89
N ARG A 225 -4.30 -24.49 -2.25
CA ARG A 225 -4.73 -25.82 -1.81
C ARG A 225 -4.32 -25.97 -0.34
N PRO A 226 -5.20 -26.44 0.56
CA PRO A 226 -4.75 -26.78 1.90
C PRO A 226 -3.62 -27.81 1.82
N PRO A 227 -2.63 -27.77 2.74
CA PRO A 227 -1.53 -28.72 2.75
C PRO A 227 -2.04 -30.15 2.77
N ALA A 228 -1.43 -31.03 1.97
CA ALA A 228 -1.74 -32.46 1.98
C ALA A 228 -1.49 -33.02 3.39
N GLY A 229 -2.55 -33.39 4.10
CA GLY A 229 -2.49 -33.91 5.47
C GLY A 229 -3.38 -33.18 6.49
N MET A 230 -3.95 -32.02 6.13
CA MET A 230 -4.95 -31.36 6.98
C MET A 230 -6.35 -31.89 6.64
N PRO A 231 -7.18 -32.31 7.63
CA PRO A 231 -8.56 -32.68 7.34
C PRO A 231 -9.26 -31.53 6.63
N SER A 232 -9.99 -31.82 5.56
CA SER A 232 -10.95 -30.87 4.98
C SER A 232 -11.76 -30.25 6.13
N PRO A 233 -12.05 -28.94 6.14
CA PRO A 233 -13.06 -28.42 7.05
C PRO A 233 -14.32 -29.25 6.79
N LEU A 234 -14.72 -30.06 7.76
CA LEU A 234 -15.96 -30.81 7.70
C LEU A 234 -17.06 -29.83 7.27
N PRO A 235 -17.95 -30.21 6.33
CA PRO A 235 -19.16 -29.44 6.09
C PRO A 235 -19.83 -29.24 7.45
N LYS A 236 -20.06 -27.99 7.86
CA LYS A 236 -20.64 -27.64 9.17
C LYS A 236 -22.11 -28.07 9.33
N ASP A 237 -22.61 -28.94 8.45
CA ASP A 237 -24.02 -29.34 8.37
C ASP A 237 -24.25 -30.81 8.80
N ALA A 238 -23.27 -31.48 9.42
CA ALA A 238 -23.40 -32.90 9.79
C ALA A 238 -22.98 -33.25 11.23
N ALA A 239 -23.15 -32.31 12.18
CA ALA A 239 -23.06 -32.61 13.60
C ALA A 239 -24.12 -31.79 14.37
N ILE A 240 -25.39 -32.13 14.13
CA ILE A 240 -26.46 -31.93 15.10
C ILE A 240 -26.96 -33.34 15.40
N GLU A 241 -26.26 -34.03 16.30
CA GLU A 241 -26.92 -34.99 17.19
C GLU A 241 -26.95 -34.35 18.57
N GLU A 242 -28.12 -34.45 19.16
CA GLU A 242 -28.61 -33.77 20.35
C GLU A 242 -27.77 -34.10 21.59
N ASP A 243 -27.50 -33.09 22.42
CA ASP A 243 -27.79 -33.15 23.86
C ASP A 243 -27.44 -31.82 24.54
N GLY A 244 -28.40 -31.27 25.28
CA GLY A 244 -28.13 -30.35 26.39
C GLY A 244 -28.36 -28.87 26.14
N GLU A 245 -29.53 -28.39 26.57
CA GLU A 245 -29.96 -27.01 26.74
C GLU A 245 -28.86 -26.04 27.27
N ALA A 246 -28.55 -25.01 26.47
CA ALA A 246 -28.19 -23.69 26.98
C ALA A 246 -28.55 -22.65 25.91
N GLU A 247 -29.53 -21.80 26.21
CA GLU A 247 -29.97 -20.69 25.37
C GLU A 247 -28.78 -19.80 24.96
N ALA A 248 -28.35 -19.94 23.70
CA ALA A 248 -27.39 -19.04 23.08
C ALA A 248 -28.07 -17.71 22.75
N SER A 249 -28.06 -16.80 23.74
CA SER A 249 -28.28 -15.38 23.52
C SER A 249 -27.34 -14.88 22.40
N ARG A 250 -27.93 -14.38 21.31
CA ARG A 250 -27.20 -13.67 20.25
C ARG A 250 -26.58 -12.42 20.87
N PRO A 251 -25.24 -12.21 20.87
CA PRO A 251 -24.71 -10.94 21.32
C PRO A 251 -24.86 -9.92 20.21
N THR A 252 -25.85 -9.07 20.39
CA THR A 252 -26.00 -7.77 19.74
C THR A 252 -24.82 -6.88 20.14
N GLY A 253 -23.92 -6.56 19.22
CA GLY A 253 -22.91 -5.52 19.43
C GLY A 253 -21.66 -5.67 18.56
N SER A 254 -21.54 -4.84 17.52
CA SER A 254 -20.32 -4.75 16.67
C SER A 254 -19.04 -4.45 17.46
N GLN A 255 -19.15 -3.83 18.64
CA GLN A 255 -18.01 -3.56 19.53
C GLN A 255 -17.44 -4.82 20.20
N PHE A 256 -18.28 -5.79 20.56
CA PHE A 256 -17.80 -7.09 21.05
C PHE A 256 -17.07 -7.88 19.96
N PHE A 257 -17.43 -7.65 18.69
CA PHE A 257 -16.79 -8.28 17.55
C PHE A 257 -15.36 -7.75 17.35
N LEU A 258 -15.18 -6.43 17.22
CA LEU A 258 -13.86 -5.81 16.97
C LEU A 258 -12.87 -6.06 18.12
N VAL A 259 -13.32 -5.98 19.37
CA VAL A 259 -12.48 -6.24 20.56
C VAL A 259 -12.00 -7.70 20.59
N ASN A 260 -12.85 -8.65 20.19
CA ASN A 260 -12.45 -10.06 20.12
C ASN A 260 -11.41 -10.31 19.02
N TYR A 261 -11.52 -9.68 17.85
CA TYR A 261 -10.50 -9.77 16.80
C TYR A 261 -9.20 -9.05 17.17
N LEU A 262 -9.28 -7.89 17.81
CA LEU A 262 -8.11 -7.20 18.34
C LEU A 262 -7.41 -8.06 19.40
N LYS A 263 -8.18 -8.71 20.28
CA LYS A 263 -7.65 -9.65 21.26
C LYS A 263 -6.96 -10.84 20.58
N ARG A 264 -7.55 -11.43 19.54
CA ARG A 264 -6.94 -12.52 18.77
C ARG A 264 -5.63 -12.10 18.10
N THR A 265 -5.66 -10.96 17.41
CA THR A 265 -4.47 -10.37 16.76
C THR A 265 -3.35 -10.13 17.77
N MET A 266 -3.66 -9.55 18.92
CA MET A 266 -2.69 -9.33 20.00
C MET A 266 -2.21 -10.65 20.60
N CYS A 267 -3.09 -11.62 20.80
CA CYS A 267 -2.71 -12.95 21.28
C CYS A 267 -1.78 -13.68 20.30
N SER A 268 -1.98 -13.59 18.98
CA SER A 268 -1.09 -14.18 17.97
C SER A 268 0.32 -13.56 18.02
N VAL A 269 0.41 -12.23 18.16
CA VAL A 269 1.70 -11.51 18.27
C VAL A 269 2.44 -11.90 19.56
N PHE A 270 1.73 -12.08 20.67
CA PHE A 270 2.33 -12.41 21.97
C PHE A 270 2.32 -13.91 22.32
N ARG A 271 1.90 -14.78 21.38
CA ARG A 271 1.87 -16.23 21.56
C ARG A 271 3.26 -16.74 21.91
N LYS A 272 3.35 -17.70 22.84
CA LYS A 272 4.63 -18.27 23.27
C LYS A 272 5.17 -19.15 22.13
N ARG A 273 6.27 -18.73 21.51
CA ARG A 273 6.97 -19.45 20.44
C ARG A 273 8.26 -20.09 21.00
N PRO A 274 8.72 -21.22 20.45
CA PRO A 274 9.93 -21.87 20.93
C PRO A 274 11.17 -20.96 20.73
N GLY A 275 12.08 -20.96 21.70
CA GLY A 275 13.34 -20.21 21.63
C GLY A 275 13.19 -18.68 21.60
N GLU A 276 14.02 -18.01 20.80
CA GLU A 276 14.11 -16.54 20.67
C GLU A 276 13.19 -15.97 19.57
N GLU A 277 12.38 -16.81 18.93
CA GLU A 277 11.58 -16.43 17.77
C GLU A 277 10.53 -15.35 18.07
N ARG A 278 9.97 -15.34 19.28
CA ARG A 278 9.06 -14.28 19.74
C ARG A 278 9.75 -12.92 19.79
N LEU A 279 10.96 -12.86 20.35
CA LEU A 279 11.72 -11.61 20.44
C LEU A 279 12.08 -11.11 19.03
N LYS A 280 12.55 -12.02 18.17
CA LYS A 280 12.84 -11.72 16.77
C LYS A 280 11.63 -11.16 16.03
N LEU A 281 10.44 -11.75 16.22
CA LEU A 281 9.21 -11.27 15.61
C LEU A 281 8.85 -9.85 16.09
N LEU A 282 8.90 -9.59 17.39
CA LEU A 282 8.60 -8.27 17.96
C LEU A 282 9.56 -7.21 17.44
N LEU A 283 10.85 -7.53 17.32
CA LEU A 283 11.84 -6.63 16.74
C LEU A 283 11.55 -6.34 15.27
N LEU A 284 11.14 -7.34 14.48
CA LEU A 284 10.76 -7.15 13.07
C LEU A 284 9.52 -6.26 12.93
N ILE A 285 8.53 -6.39 13.81
CA ILE A 285 7.35 -5.50 13.83
C ILE A 285 7.78 -4.05 14.12
N ILE A 286 8.63 -3.83 15.12
CA ILE A 286 9.15 -2.50 15.47
C ILE A 286 9.94 -1.91 14.29
N CYS A 287 10.82 -2.68 13.66
CA CYS A 287 11.56 -2.24 12.47
C CYS A 287 10.62 -1.87 11.32
N SER A 288 9.58 -2.67 11.07
CA SER A 288 8.57 -2.35 10.05
C SER A 288 7.85 -1.05 10.38
N PHE A 289 7.46 -0.83 11.63
CA PHE A 289 6.80 0.41 12.07
C PHE A 289 7.70 1.63 11.86
N LEU A 290 8.98 1.56 12.25
CA LEU A 290 9.92 2.66 12.05
C LEU A 290 10.14 2.97 10.56
N ASN A 291 10.32 1.96 9.71
CA ASN A 291 10.46 2.15 8.27
C ASN A 291 9.24 2.85 7.66
N ASN A 292 8.05 2.45 8.11
CA ASN A 292 6.77 2.95 7.66
C ASN A 292 6.55 4.40 8.10
N LEU A 293 6.90 4.73 9.34
CA LEU A 293 6.87 6.09 9.87
C LEU A 293 7.78 7.02 9.05
N ILE A 294 9.01 6.58 8.74
CA ILE A 294 9.93 7.38 7.94
C ILE A 294 9.37 7.57 6.52
N ALA A 295 8.90 6.49 5.86
CA ALA A 295 8.35 6.59 4.51
C ALA A 295 7.12 7.51 4.41
N ALA A 296 6.23 7.46 5.40
CA ALA A 296 5.03 8.31 5.45
C ALA A 296 5.36 9.80 5.66
N GLY A 297 6.45 10.12 6.36
CA GLY A 297 6.88 11.50 6.59
C GLY A 297 7.80 12.06 5.50
N GLU A 298 8.63 11.21 4.89
CA GLU A 298 9.60 11.59 3.86
C GLU A 298 8.91 11.98 2.55
N ASP A 299 8.12 11.08 1.97
CA ASP A 299 7.72 11.15 0.55
C ASP A 299 6.63 12.20 0.21
N PRO A 300 5.52 12.34 0.96
CA PRO A 300 4.40 13.19 0.52
C PRO A 300 4.47 14.65 0.99
N SER A 301 5.23 14.97 2.05
CA SER A 301 5.20 16.30 2.69
C SER A 301 6.57 16.97 2.74
N ILE A 302 7.59 16.29 3.26
CA ILE A 302 8.90 16.91 3.46
C ILE A 302 9.72 16.96 2.17
N LEU A 303 9.77 15.85 1.41
CA LEU A 303 10.63 15.74 0.24
C LEU A 303 10.23 16.71 -0.88
N LEU A 304 8.94 16.83 -1.18
CA LEU A 304 8.44 17.76 -2.19
C LEU A 304 8.83 19.21 -1.84
N LEU A 305 8.47 19.66 -0.63
CA LEU A 305 8.81 21.00 -0.16
C LEU A 305 10.33 21.22 -0.17
N TYR A 306 11.10 20.28 0.36
CA TYR A 306 12.56 20.40 0.42
C TYR A 306 13.21 20.56 -0.96
N LEU A 307 12.70 19.86 -1.98
CA LEU A 307 13.24 19.93 -3.35
C LEU A 307 12.80 21.18 -4.11
N MET A 308 11.62 21.74 -3.81
CA MET A 308 11.11 22.96 -4.45
C MET A 308 11.82 24.24 -3.98
N TYR A 309 12.37 24.28 -2.77
CA TYR A 309 13.09 25.47 -2.25
C TYR A 309 14.52 25.58 -2.81
N GLU A 310 15.05 26.81 -2.86
CA GLU A 310 16.47 27.09 -3.15
C GLU A 310 17.39 26.22 -2.28
N PRO A 311 18.50 25.68 -2.82
CA PRO A 311 19.08 25.92 -4.15
C PRO A 311 18.64 24.92 -5.24
N ARG A 312 17.65 24.06 -4.98
CA ARG A 312 17.33 22.91 -5.86
C ARG A 312 16.27 23.22 -6.91
N GLU A 313 15.31 24.08 -6.56
CA GLU A 313 14.28 24.63 -7.46
C GLU A 313 13.62 23.58 -8.37
N PHE A 314 13.28 22.40 -7.81
CA PHE A 314 12.56 21.38 -8.58
C PHE A 314 11.17 21.89 -8.96
N ASP A 315 10.82 21.76 -10.23
CA ASP A 315 9.44 21.85 -10.69
C ASP A 315 8.69 20.53 -10.43
N THR A 316 7.37 20.57 -10.58
CA THR A 316 6.49 19.41 -10.36
C THR A 316 6.82 18.26 -11.32
N GLU A 317 7.23 18.58 -12.56
CA GLU A 317 7.61 17.60 -13.57
C GLU A 317 8.87 16.84 -13.16
N MET A 318 9.96 17.54 -12.82
CA MET A 318 11.23 16.95 -12.40
C MET A 318 11.08 16.17 -11.09
N PHE A 319 10.19 16.60 -10.19
CA PHE A 319 9.85 15.82 -8.99
C PHE A 319 9.18 14.48 -9.36
N GLY A 320 8.27 14.49 -10.34
CA GLY A 320 7.64 13.29 -10.89
C GLY A 320 8.65 12.35 -11.54
N ILE A 321 9.58 12.89 -12.33
CA ILE A 321 10.69 12.14 -12.95
C ILE A 321 11.60 11.53 -11.89
N PHE A 322 11.99 12.31 -10.88
CA PHE A 322 12.83 11.83 -9.78
C PHE A 322 12.18 10.65 -9.04
N ASN A 323 10.90 10.76 -8.69
CA ASN A 323 10.18 9.66 -8.05
C ASN A 323 10.06 8.42 -8.95
N SER A 324 9.83 8.62 -10.24
CA SER A 324 9.77 7.52 -11.22
C SER A 324 11.10 6.77 -11.31
N VAL A 325 12.21 7.50 -11.38
CA VAL A 325 13.57 6.94 -11.38
C VAL A 325 13.87 6.23 -10.06
N ARG A 326 13.54 6.84 -8.91
CA ARG A 326 13.70 6.23 -7.59
C ARG A 326 12.97 4.89 -7.52
N MET A 327 11.67 4.85 -7.85
CA MET A 327 10.88 3.62 -7.87
C MET A 327 11.46 2.59 -8.84
N LEU A 328 11.92 3.00 -10.03
CA LEU A 328 12.48 2.08 -11.01
C LEU A 328 13.74 1.40 -10.45
N LEU A 329 14.64 2.19 -9.85
CA LEU A 329 15.88 1.69 -9.27
C LEU A 329 15.63 0.74 -8.10
N LEU A 330 14.67 1.04 -7.21
CA LEU A 330 14.26 0.12 -6.14
C LEU A 330 13.74 -1.21 -6.72
N GLY A 331 12.86 -1.15 -7.73
CA GLY A 331 12.31 -2.33 -8.39
C GLY A 331 13.39 -3.18 -9.08
N CYS A 332 14.26 -2.55 -9.87
CA CYS A 332 15.39 -3.21 -10.54
C CYS A 332 16.37 -3.82 -9.54
N CYS A 333 16.64 -3.15 -8.42
CA CYS A 333 17.50 -3.68 -7.37
C CYS A 333 16.90 -4.94 -6.73
N LEU A 334 15.59 -4.98 -6.48
CA LEU A 334 14.93 -6.16 -5.91
C LEU A 334 14.83 -7.33 -6.88
N LEU A 335 14.58 -7.06 -8.17
CA LEU A 335 14.45 -8.11 -9.18
C LEU A 335 15.81 -8.68 -9.61
N GLY A 336 16.82 -7.82 -9.77
CA GLY A 336 18.12 -8.20 -10.32
C GLY A 336 19.18 -8.42 -9.24
N LEU A 337 19.54 -7.36 -8.52
CA LEU A 337 20.68 -7.36 -7.61
C LEU A 337 20.44 -8.23 -6.36
N PHE A 338 19.23 -8.18 -5.80
CA PHE A 338 18.92 -8.87 -4.55
C PHE A 338 19.05 -10.40 -4.63
N PRO A 339 18.49 -11.12 -5.64
CA PRO A 339 18.67 -12.57 -5.76
C PRO A 339 20.13 -13.00 -5.92
N LEU A 340 20.96 -12.16 -6.56
CA LEU A 340 22.40 -12.36 -6.71
C LEU A 340 23.12 -12.18 -5.39
N LEU A 341 22.87 -11.09 -4.66
CA LEU A 341 23.47 -10.84 -3.35
C LEU A 341 23.08 -11.90 -2.32
N LEU A 342 21.86 -12.41 -2.41
CA LEU A 342 21.40 -13.50 -1.56
C LEU A 342 22.20 -14.80 -1.79
N ARG A 343 22.97 -14.92 -2.90
CA ARG A 343 23.90 -16.05 -3.17
C ARG A 343 25.11 -16.00 -2.26
N CYS A 344 25.54 -14.80 -1.94
CA CYS A 344 26.80 -14.57 -1.24
C CYS A 344 26.57 -14.21 0.24
N PHE A 345 25.43 -13.61 0.57
CA PHE A 345 25.14 -13.05 1.88
C PHE A 345 23.84 -13.58 2.49
N GLY A 346 23.79 -13.63 3.82
CA GLY A 346 22.58 -13.97 4.55
C GLY A 346 21.53 -12.85 4.53
N GLU A 347 20.25 -13.23 4.66
CA GLU A 347 19.08 -12.34 4.63
C GLU A 347 19.24 -11.14 5.58
N MET A 348 19.62 -11.40 6.84
CA MET A 348 19.74 -10.38 7.87
C MET A 348 20.90 -9.41 7.60
N THR A 349 21.99 -9.88 7.01
CA THR A 349 23.13 -9.02 6.63
C THR A 349 22.70 -8.05 5.54
N LEU A 350 21.96 -8.52 4.55
CA LEU A 350 21.43 -7.68 3.48
C LEU A 350 20.40 -6.67 3.99
N ALA A 351 19.53 -7.06 4.93
CA ALA A 351 18.60 -6.13 5.57
C ALA A 351 19.35 -5.01 6.33
N LYS A 352 20.35 -5.36 7.15
CA LYS A 352 21.17 -4.36 7.85
C LYS A 352 21.90 -3.41 6.87
N LEU A 353 22.52 -3.98 5.84
CA LEU A 353 23.23 -3.21 4.82
C LEU A 353 22.28 -2.24 4.10
N SER A 354 21.07 -2.67 3.76
CA SER A 354 20.07 -1.81 3.09
C SER A 354 19.67 -0.58 3.93
N VAL A 355 19.61 -0.71 5.26
CA VAL A 355 19.35 0.41 6.17
C VAL A 355 20.53 1.39 6.19
N VAL A 356 21.76 0.90 6.14
CA VAL A 356 22.96 1.76 6.05
C VAL A 356 22.97 2.55 4.74
N PHE A 357 22.63 1.91 3.61
CA PHE A 357 22.48 2.59 2.32
C PHE A 357 21.37 3.66 2.36
N ARG A 358 20.23 3.36 2.98
CA ARG A 358 19.16 4.35 3.18
C ARG A 358 19.63 5.55 4.01
N ALA A 359 20.35 5.30 5.10
CA ALA A 359 20.91 6.38 5.93
C ALA A 359 21.90 7.25 5.14
N ALA A 360 22.79 6.63 4.36
CA ALA A 360 23.74 7.35 3.50
C ALA A 360 23.01 8.18 2.42
N ALA A 361 21.94 7.64 1.82
CA ALA A 361 21.11 8.36 0.87
C ALA A 361 20.44 9.60 1.50
N ASN A 362 19.91 9.48 2.72
CA ASN A 362 19.29 10.61 3.43
C ASN A 362 20.32 11.66 3.85
N VAL A 363 21.54 11.26 4.23
CA VAL A 363 22.64 12.20 4.48
C VAL A 363 23.01 12.95 3.20
N LEU A 364 23.13 12.25 2.06
CA LEU A 364 23.40 12.87 0.77
C LEU A 364 22.28 13.84 0.37
N LEU A 365 21.02 13.48 0.61
CA LEU A 365 19.87 14.36 0.37
C LEU A 365 19.96 15.63 1.21
N ALA A 366 20.30 15.51 2.50
CA ALA A 366 20.39 16.66 3.41
C ALA A 366 21.46 17.70 2.99
N PHE A 367 22.54 17.24 2.36
CA PHE A 367 23.60 18.11 1.83
C PHE A 367 23.48 18.37 0.32
N SER A 368 22.37 17.97 -0.31
CA SER A 368 22.20 18.14 -1.75
C SER A 368 22.00 19.61 -2.11
N THR A 369 22.88 20.15 -2.96
CA THR A 369 22.79 21.53 -3.45
C THR A 369 22.41 21.61 -4.92
N ASN A 370 22.55 20.52 -5.66
CA ASN A 370 22.32 20.46 -7.10
C ASN A 370 21.37 19.30 -7.44
N THR A 371 20.66 19.43 -8.56
CA THR A 371 19.75 18.41 -9.11
C THR A 371 20.43 17.05 -9.29
N TRP A 372 21.65 17.00 -9.81
CA TRP A 372 22.36 15.73 -10.02
C TRP A 372 22.64 14.98 -8.70
N MET A 373 22.88 15.70 -7.60
CA MET A 373 23.09 15.09 -6.28
C MET A 373 21.81 14.42 -5.80
N VAL A 374 20.65 15.03 -6.06
CA VAL A 374 19.33 14.47 -5.76
C VAL A 374 19.11 13.18 -6.54
N PHE A 375 19.43 13.12 -7.84
CA PHE A 375 19.36 11.87 -8.60
C PHE A 375 20.34 10.79 -8.09
N MET A 376 21.50 11.18 -7.55
CA MET A 376 22.41 10.23 -6.88
C MET A 376 21.82 9.64 -5.59
N VAL A 377 20.93 10.36 -4.89
CA VAL A 377 20.18 9.82 -3.74
C VAL A 377 19.35 8.61 -4.17
N ALA A 378 18.69 8.67 -5.34
CA ALA A 378 17.91 7.55 -5.86
C ALA A 378 18.79 6.31 -6.16
N VAL A 379 20.00 6.52 -6.69
CA VAL A 379 20.95 5.44 -6.96
C VAL A 379 21.49 4.83 -5.67
N LEU A 380 21.92 5.67 -4.73
CA LEU A 380 22.46 5.22 -3.45
C LEU A 380 21.39 4.54 -2.57
N GLY A 381 20.15 5.02 -2.66
CA GLY A 381 18.98 4.49 -1.96
C GLY A 381 18.35 3.26 -2.60
N ALA A 382 18.75 2.85 -3.81
CA ALA A 382 18.16 1.72 -4.53
C ALA A 382 18.11 0.41 -3.71
N PRO A 383 19.13 0.06 -2.88
CA PRO A 383 19.08 -1.14 -2.03
C PRO A 383 18.05 -1.08 -0.90
N ALA A 384 17.47 0.08 -0.58
CA ALA A 384 16.58 0.25 0.58
C ALA A 384 15.34 -0.65 0.56
N GLY A 385 14.84 -1.02 -0.63
CA GLY A 385 13.71 -1.93 -0.76
C GLY A 385 14.00 -3.34 -0.23
N ILE A 386 15.27 -3.75 -0.13
CA ILE A 386 15.67 -5.09 0.33
C ILE A 386 15.20 -5.31 1.77
N ASN A 387 15.24 -4.27 2.60
CA ASN A 387 14.81 -4.34 3.99
C ASN A 387 13.37 -4.85 4.10
N GLN A 388 12.48 -4.27 3.30
CA GLN A 388 11.04 -4.55 3.33
C GLN A 388 10.73 -5.98 2.87
N ALA A 389 11.40 -6.45 1.81
CA ALA A 389 11.25 -7.83 1.33
C ALA A 389 11.75 -8.87 2.35
N VAL A 390 12.91 -8.61 2.97
CA VAL A 390 13.49 -9.52 3.98
C VAL A 390 12.65 -9.56 5.25
N ILE A 391 12.19 -8.41 5.76
CA ILE A 391 11.31 -8.36 6.93
C ILE A 391 10.03 -9.16 6.65
N ARG A 392 9.37 -8.94 5.50
CA ARG A 392 8.15 -9.70 5.13
C ARG A 392 8.39 -11.20 5.06
N SER A 393 9.49 -11.62 4.45
CA SER A 393 9.84 -13.04 4.39
C SER A 393 10.09 -13.60 5.80
N LEU A 394 10.99 -13.02 6.58
CA LEU A 394 11.33 -13.53 7.91
C LEU A 394 10.10 -13.58 8.82
N SER A 395 9.27 -12.54 8.83
CA SER A 395 8.05 -12.53 9.61
C SER A 395 7.08 -13.63 9.21
N SER A 396 6.84 -13.84 7.92
CA SER A 396 5.96 -14.90 7.44
C SER A 396 6.52 -16.32 7.67
N ALA A 397 7.82 -16.48 7.97
CA ALA A 397 8.40 -17.80 8.32
C ALA A 397 8.08 -18.19 9.74
N ILE A 398 8.06 -17.19 10.63
CA ILE A 398 7.94 -17.38 12.07
C ILE A 398 6.46 -17.56 12.46
N VAL A 399 5.53 -17.08 11.62
CA VAL A 399 4.08 -17.10 11.85
C VAL A 399 3.46 -18.33 11.18
N GLU A 400 2.53 -19.01 11.86
CA GLU A 400 1.81 -20.18 11.32
C GLU A 400 0.88 -19.74 10.15
N PRO A 401 0.60 -20.59 9.14
CA PRO A 401 -0.23 -20.23 7.97
C PRO A 401 -1.63 -19.70 8.32
N ASP A 402 -2.23 -20.20 9.39
CA ASP A 402 -3.54 -19.80 9.92
C ASP A 402 -3.53 -18.45 10.65
N GLU A 403 -2.36 -17.95 11.02
CA GLU A 403 -2.17 -16.65 11.68
C GLU A 403 -1.63 -15.56 10.74
N GLN A 404 -1.36 -15.88 9.46
CA GLN A 404 -0.73 -14.94 8.51
C GLN A 404 -1.59 -13.70 8.26
N GLY A 405 -2.92 -13.87 8.18
CA GLY A 405 -3.87 -12.77 8.04
C GLY A 405 -3.82 -11.84 9.25
N GLU A 406 -4.01 -12.38 10.45
CA GLU A 406 -3.96 -11.62 11.71
C GLU A 406 -2.62 -10.87 11.89
N PHE A 407 -1.49 -11.55 11.66
CA PHE A 407 -0.17 -10.95 11.81
C PHE A 407 0.11 -9.82 10.79
N SER A 408 -0.17 -10.07 9.51
CA SER A 408 0.06 -9.08 8.46
C SER A 408 -0.78 -7.82 8.70
N THR A 409 -1.98 -8.01 9.23
CA THR A 409 -2.89 -6.93 9.62
C THR A 409 -2.37 -6.10 10.77
N ALA A 410 -1.83 -6.73 11.82
CA ALA A 410 -1.21 -6.02 12.94
C ALA A 410 -0.06 -5.10 12.48
N ARG A 411 0.74 -5.57 11.53
CA ARG A 411 1.87 -4.83 10.97
C ARG A 411 1.42 -3.62 10.14
N GLU A 412 0.41 -3.79 9.30
CA GLU A 412 -0.11 -2.71 8.46
C GLU A 412 -0.96 -1.70 9.26
N HIS A 413 -1.61 -2.12 10.34
CA HIS A 413 -2.28 -1.20 11.26
C HIS A 413 -1.30 -0.17 11.87
N LEU A 414 -0.07 -0.61 12.18
CA LEU A 414 0.98 0.28 12.66
C LEU A 414 1.41 1.30 11.59
N TYR A 415 1.34 0.95 10.30
CA TYR A 415 1.54 1.90 9.19
C TYR A 415 0.46 3.00 9.21
N LEU A 416 -0.83 2.63 9.20
CA LEU A 416 -1.94 3.60 9.19
C LEU A 416 -1.87 4.57 10.39
N ARG A 417 -1.48 4.08 11.56
CA ARG A 417 -1.29 4.93 12.75
C ARG A 417 -0.13 5.91 12.60
N SER A 418 0.95 5.52 11.93
CA SER A 418 2.09 6.41 11.67
C SER A 418 1.71 7.56 10.74
N SER A 419 0.94 7.29 9.69
CA SER A 419 0.42 8.31 8.77
C SER A 419 -0.50 9.32 9.47
N LEU A 420 -1.33 8.85 10.41
CA LEU A 420 -2.21 9.73 11.21
C LEU A 420 -1.44 10.65 12.15
N ASN A 421 -0.41 10.15 12.83
CA ASN A 421 0.37 10.94 13.79
C ASN A 421 1.11 12.11 13.11
N ILE A 422 1.62 11.91 11.89
CA ILE A 422 2.29 12.95 11.11
C ILE A 422 1.28 14.03 10.70
N SER A 423 0.10 13.61 10.21
CA SER A 423 -0.98 14.50 9.82
C SER A 423 -1.47 15.42 10.95
N THR A 424 -1.35 15.01 12.22
CA THR A 424 -1.75 15.84 13.36
C THR A 424 -0.66 16.80 13.87
N SER A 425 0.60 16.57 13.50
CA SER A 425 1.74 17.35 14.00
C SER A 425 1.93 18.70 13.31
N ASP A 426 1.38 18.88 12.10
CA ASP A 426 1.51 20.11 11.31
C ASP A 426 0.57 21.25 11.78
N HIS A 427 -0.12 21.06 12.92
CA HIS A 427 -1.06 22.01 13.49
C HIS A 427 -0.67 22.53 14.89
N LEU A 428 0.60 22.42 15.28
CA LEU A 428 1.15 23.05 16.49
C LEU A 428 2.20 24.11 16.19
#